data_AF-A0A0N5C4B4-F1
#
_entry.id   AF-A0A0N5C4B4-F1
#
_cell.length_a   1.000
_cell.length_b   1.000
_cell.length_c   1.000
_cell.angle_alpha   90.00
_cell.angle_beta   90.00
_cell.angle_gamma   90.00
#
_symmetry.space_group_name_H-M   'P 1'
#
loop_
_entity.id
_entity.type
_entity.pdbx_description
1 polymer ?
#
loop_
_entity_poly.entity_id
_entity_poly.type
_entity_poly.pdbx_seq_one_letter_code
_entity_poly.pdbx_strand_id
1 'polypeptide(L)'
;MLILHLFLIYFLLAKVVNCKECNVNDFMESQKIFQKFLNLSELADWNHPNVLSYQLNEIYINDYDGSNGLVETCNAYSQMGSYLNQKNISLSDCISTLFILKSVNESSNGLLYGSIINTVEYQCSGGFYNGIAQWNCLKRIFKYKYDDLMKCLTTMLDNYMINSTNVCELIKTSIDCQTKIYRDVCGDNQATYYGCESFNQFIEHLWPMCDNTCNIFDFQY
;
A
#
# COMPACT_ATOMS: atom_id res chain seq x y z
N MET A 1 -10.33 -44.87 -18.54
CA MET A 1 -10.30 -43.86 -17.45
C MET A 1 -8.94 -43.16 -17.30
N LEU A 2 -7.80 -43.85 -17.42
CA LEU A 2 -6.47 -43.23 -17.28
C LEU A 2 -6.13 -42.17 -18.36
N ILE A 3 -6.57 -42.38 -19.60
CA ILE A 3 -6.27 -41.50 -20.74
C ILE A 3 -6.99 -40.14 -20.62
N LEU A 4 -8.18 -40.11 -19.99
CA LEU A 4 -8.95 -38.87 -19.81
C LEU A 4 -8.30 -37.94 -18.77
N HIS A 5 -7.66 -38.52 -17.74
CA HIS A 5 -6.94 -37.75 -16.72
C HIS A 5 -5.64 -37.12 -17.23
N LEU A 6 -4.93 -37.79 -18.15
CA LEU A 6 -3.72 -37.26 -18.79
C LEU A 6 -4.01 -36.06 -19.69
N PHE A 7 -5.15 -36.07 -20.41
CA PHE A 7 -5.59 -34.91 -21.22
C PHE A 7 -5.99 -33.70 -20.37
N LEU A 8 -6.64 -33.93 -19.22
CA LEU A 8 -7.00 -32.86 -18.28
C LEU A 8 -5.77 -32.21 -17.63
N ILE A 9 -4.75 -33.00 -17.27
CA ILE A 9 -3.48 -32.49 -16.73
C ILE A 9 -2.71 -31.69 -17.81
N TYR A 10 -2.71 -32.14 -19.06
CA TYR A 10 -2.09 -31.41 -20.16
C TYR A 10 -2.82 -30.08 -20.48
N PHE A 11 -4.14 -30.05 -20.41
CA PHE A 11 -4.93 -28.82 -20.56
C PHE A 11 -4.76 -27.83 -19.39
N LEU A 12 -4.56 -28.35 -18.17
CA LEU A 12 -4.26 -27.52 -16.99
C LEU A 12 -2.84 -26.94 -17.06
N LEU A 13 -1.86 -27.67 -17.61
CA LEU A 13 -0.49 -27.20 -17.82
C LEU A 13 -0.33 -26.26 -19.03
N ALA A 14 -1.18 -26.40 -20.06
CA ALA A 14 -1.15 -25.53 -21.24
C ALA A 14 -1.79 -24.15 -21.02
N LYS A 15 -2.45 -23.93 -19.87
CA LYS A 15 -2.93 -22.62 -19.42
C LYS A 15 -2.10 -22.04 -18.28
N VAL A 16 -0.80 -22.36 -18.23
CA VAL A 16 0.13 -21.43 -17.60
C VAL A 16 0.10 -20.19 -18.49
N VAL A 17 -0.73 -19.21 -18.10
CA VAL A 17 -0.67 -17.87 -18.64
C VAL A 17 0.80 -17.49 -18.56
N ASN A 18 1.42 -17.28 -19.71
CA ASN A 18 2.80 -16.86 -19.80
C ASN A 18 2.82 -15.40 -19.34
N CYS A 19 2.72 -15.18 -18.03
CA CYS A 19 2.81 -13.85 -17.45
C CYS A 19 4.17 -13.31 -17.82
N LYS A 20 4.16 -12.24 -18.61
CA LYS A 20 5.39 -11.58 -19.02
C LYS A 20 5.95 -10.90 -17.78
N GLU A 21 7.25 -11.07 -17.54
CA GLU A 21 7.92 -10.36 -16.46
C GLU A 21 7.82 -8.85 -16.67
N CYS A 22 7.54 -8.13 -15.58
CA CYS A 22 7.59 -6.68 -15.59
C CYS A 22 9.00 -6.20 -15.92
N ASN A 23 9.11 -5.14 -16.72
CA ASN A 23 10.37 -4.40 -16.87
C ASN A 23 10.18 -2.94 -16.45
N VAL A 24 11.31 -2.24 -16.29
CA VAL A 24 11.33 -0.87 -15.79
C VAL A 24 10.41 0.05 -16.60
N ASN A 25 10.40 -0.06 -17.94
CA ASN A 25 9.54 0.80 -18.77
C ASN A 25 8.04 0.55 -18.53
N ASP A 26 7.64 -0.71 -18.34
CA ASP A 26 6.25 -1.06 -18.03
C ASP A 26 5.83 -0.49 -16.66
N PHE A 27 6.71 -0.59 -15.65
CA PHE A 27 6.50 0.03 -14.34
C PHE A 27 6.42 1.56 -14.43
N MET A 28 7.38 2.21 -15.08
CA MET A 28 7.42 3.67 -15.23
C MET A 28 6.16 4.20 -15.93
N GLU A 29 5.70 3.52 -16.99
CA GLU A 29 4.50 3.92 -17.72
C GLU A 29 3.24 3.70 -16.87
N SER A 30 3.15 2.60 -16.12
CA SER A 30 2.04 2.38 -15.18
C SER A 30 1.98 3.46 -14.10
N GLN A 31 3.13 3.90 -13.56
CA GLN A 31 3.20 5.00 -12.60
C GLN A 31 2.76 6.33 -13.20
N LYS A 32 3.15 6.63 -14.45
CA LYS A 32 2.68 7.84 -15.14
C LYS A 32 1.17 7.86 -15.34
N ILE A 33 0.56 6.70 -15.59
CA ILE A 33 -0.90 6.57 -15.69
C ILE A 33 -1.54 6.90 -14.34
N PHE A 34 -1.01 6.39 -13.24
CA PHE A 34 -1.47 6.71 -11.89
C PHE A 34 -1.39 8.22 -11.60
N GLN A 35 -0.22 8.82 -11.86
CA GLN A 35 0.01 10.26 -11.67
C GLN A 35 -0.96 11.09 -12.51
N LYS A 36 -1.12 10.75 -13.80
CA LYS A 36 -2.00 11.48 -14.71
C LYS A 36 -3.47 11.40 -14.29
N PHE A 37 -3.92 10.25 -13.80
CA PHE A 37 -5.31 10.07 -13.38
C PHE A 37 -5.66 10.99 -12.21
N LEU A 38 -4.74 11.13 -11.26
CA LEU A 38 -4.89 11.95 -10.05
C LEU A 38 -4.32 13.37 -10.18
N ASN A 39 -3.91 13.76 -11.39
CA ASN A 39 -3.25 15.04 -11.66
C ASN A 39 -2.06 15.34 -10.69
N LEU A 40 -1.28 14.30 -10.36
CA LEU A 40 -0.08 14.42 -9.54
C LEU A 40 1.06 15.06 -10.33
N SER A 41 2.02 15.64 -9.61
CA SER A 41 3.28 16.09 -10.21
C SER A 41 4.04 14.91 -10.83
N GLU A 42 4.78 15.15 -11.91
CA GLU A 42 5.73 14.17 -12.46
C GLU A 42 6.79 13.74 -11.43
N LEU A 43 7.08 14.59 -10.43
CA LEU A 43 7.97 14.27 -9.32
C LEU A 43 7.33 13.32 -8.29
N ALA A 44 6.02 13.09 -8.31
CA ALA A 44 5.34 12.15 -7.42
C ALA A 44 5.57 10.69 -7.89
N ASP A 45 6.83 10.27 -7.91
CA ASP A 45 7.30 9.00 -8.46
C ASP A 45 8.13 8.20 -7.42
N TRP A 46 8.66 7.06 -7.86
CA TRP A 46 9.52 6.20 -7.03
C TRP A 46 10.88 6.83 -6.69
N ASN A 47 11.29 7.90 -7.38
CA ASN A 47 12.51 8.63 -7.06
C ASN A 47 12.27 9.68 -5.97
N HIS A 48 11.06 10.23 -5.87
CA HIS A 48 10.67 11.17 -4.82
C HIS A 48 9.39 10.72 -4.09
N PRO A 49 9.43 9.56 -3.41
CA PRO A 49 8.26 8.98 -2.73
C PRO A 49 7.67 9.88 -1.65
N ASN A 50 8.45 10.80 -1.07
CA ASN A 50 7.96 11.83 -0.16
C ASN A 50 6.98 12.80 -0.84
N VAL A 51 7.22 13.15 -2.11
CA VAL A 51 6.31 13.98 -2.91
C VAL A 51 5.03 13.21 -3.20
N LEU A 52 5.14 11.93 -3.55
CA LEU A 52 3.99 11.05 -3.75
C LEU A 52 3.13 10.93 -2.49
N SER A 53 3.74 10.62 -1.33
CA SER A 53 3.04 10.52 -0.05
C SER A 53 2.31 11.82 0.30
N TYR A 54 2.99 12.96 0.16
CA TYR A 54 2.40 14.26 0.43
C TYR A 54 1.18 14.55 -0.47
N GLN A 55 1.28 14.33 -1.78
CA GLN A 55 0.19 14.61 -2.70
C GLN A 55 -0.99 13.62 -2.55
N LEU A 56 -0.72 12.35 -2.24
CA LEU A 56 -1.78 11.40 -1.88
C LEU A 56 -2.52 11.83 -0.61
N ASN A 57 -1.80 12.30 0.41
CA ASN A 57 -2.42 12.84 1.62
C ASN A 57 -3.29 14.06 1.31
N GLU A 58 -2.87 14.96 0.43
CA GLU A 58 -3.70 16.09 -0.02
C GLU A 58 -4.99 15.63 -0.71
N ILE A 59 -4.94 14.57 -1.52
CA ILE A 59 -6.14 13.95 -2.12
C ILE A 59 -7.06 13.39 -1.05
N TYR A 60 -6.50 12.70 -0.04
CA TYR A 60 -7.29 12.16 1.06
C TYR A 60 -7.95 13.25 1.91
N ILE A 61 -7.28 14.39 2.12
CA ILE A 61 -7.83 15.53 2.87
C ILE A 61 -8.92 16.25 2.08
N ASN A 62 -8.63 16.57 0.82
CA ASN A 62 -9.43 17.50 0.03
C ASN A 62 -10.49 16.84 -0.84
N ASP A 63 -10.52 15.49 -0.88
CA ASP A 63 -11.20 14.73 -1.93
C ASP A 63 -10.64 15.09 -3.33
N TYR A 64 -11.13 14.47 -4.40
CA TYR A 64 -10.62 14.70 -5.76
C TYR A 64 -11.78 14.89 -6.73
N ASP A 65 -11.82 16.03 -7.43
CA ASP A 65 -12.88 16.39 -8.39
C ASP A 65 -14.33 16.22 -7.86
N GLY A 66 -14.53 16.42 -6.55
CA GLY A 66 -15.83 16.24 -5.89
C GLY A 66 -16.17 14.79 -5.52
N SER A 67 -15.28 13.85 -5.81
CA SER A 67 -15.35 12.44 -5.43
C SER A 67 -14.47 12.13 -4.22
N ASN A 68 -14.86 11.11 -3.46
CA ASN A 68 -14.10 10.59 -2.33
C ASN A 68 -12.63 10.28 -2.72
N GLY A 69 -11.68 10.85 -1.98
CA GLY A 69 -10.24 10.72 -2.29
C GLY A 69 -9.76 9.26 -2.36
N LEU A 70 -10.24 8.36 -1.49
CA LEU A 70 -9.89 6.93 -1.54
C LEU A 70 -10.45 6.27 -2.81
N VAL A 71 -11.69 6.59 -3.19
CA VAL A 71 -12.27 6.05 -4.42
C VAL A 71 -11.40 6.42 -5.62
N GLU A 72 -11.01 7.69 -5.72
CA GLU A 72 -10.22 8.14 -6.87
C GLU A 72 -8.80 7.59 -6.86
N THR A 73 -8.15 7.50 -5.70
CA THR A 73 -6.85 6.81 -5.59
C THR A 73 -6.95 5.35 -6.03
N CYS A 74 -8.03 4.65 -5.69
CA CYS A 74 -8.24 3.28 -6.11
C CYS A 74 -8.62 3.13 -7.58
N ASN A 75 -9.33 4.10 -8.15
CA ASN A 75 -9.55 4.16 -9.59
C ASN A 75 -8.21 4.31 -10.33
N ALA A 76 -7.32 5.19 -9.85
CA ALA A 76 -6.00 5.39 -10.42
C ALA A 76 -5.12 4.12 -10.31
N TYR A 77 -5.13 3.48 -9.14
CA TYR A 77 -4.44 2.19 -8.92
C TYR A 77 -4.97 1.11 -9.87
N SER A 78 -6.29 1.03 -10.06
CA SER A 78 -6.91 0.13 -11.03
C SER A 78 -6.51 0.44 -12.48
N GLN A 79 -6.23 1.69 -12.83
CA GLN A 79 -5.72 2.03 -14.17
C GLN A 79 -4.29 1.49 -14.40
N MET A 80 -3.44 1.49 -13.36
CA MET A 80 -2.12 0.84 -13.44
C MET A 80 -2.27 -0.64 -13.79
N GLY A 81 -3.13 -1.35 -13.03
CA GLY A 81 -3.40 -2.77 -13.24
C GLY A 81 -4.00 -3.04 -14.62
N SER A 82 -4.90 -2.18 -15.09
CA SER A 82 -5.52 -2.32 -16.41
C SER A 82 -4.49 -2.21 -17.54
N TYR A 83 -3.56 -1.25 -17.44
CA TYR A 83 -2.48 -1.09 -18.40
C TYR A 83 -1.56 -2.32 -18.43
N LEU A 84 -1.14 -2.81 -17.26
CA LEU A 84 -0.23 -3.97 -17.17
C LEU A 84 -0.91 -5.25 -17.63
N ASN A 85 -2.18 -5.44 -17.29
CA ASN A 85 -2.96 -6.62 -17.68
C ASN A 85 -3.15 -6.70 -19.20
N GLN A 86 -3.32 -5.57 -19.91
CA GLN A 86 -3.35 -5.54 -21.39
C GLN A 86 -2.06 -6.08 -22.02
N LYS A 87 -0.95 -6.09 -21.26
CA LYS A 87 0.36 -6.58 -21.68
C LYS A 87 0.67 -7.97 -21.11
N ASN A 88 -0.30 -8.62 -20.47
CA ASN A 88 -0.17 -9.88 -19.72
C ASN A 88 0.90 -9.81 -18.62
N ILE A 89 0.98 -8.69 -17.91
CA ILE A 89 1.88 -8.47 -16.78
C ILE A 89 1.02 -8.31 -15.51
N SER A 90 1.39 -8.98 -14.42
CA SER A 90 0.70 -8.79 -13.14
C SER A 90 1.11 -7.47 -12.50
N LEU A 91 0.14 -6.73 -11.94
CA LEU A 91 0.41 -5.52 -11.17
C LEU A 91 1.32 -5.83 -9.98
N SER A 92 1.02 -6.89 -9.23
CA SER A 92 1.79 -7.34 -8.05
C SER A 92 3.27 -7.56 -8.37
N ASP A 93 3.59 -8.06 -9.56
CA ASP A 93 4.96 -8.32 -9.97
C ASP A 93 5.70 -7.00 -10.21
N CYS A 94 5.03 -6.02 -10.83
CA CYS A 94 5.58 -4.69 -11.12
C CYS A 94 5.72 -3.79 -9.90
N ILE A 95 4.85 -3.92 -8.89
CA ILE A 95 4.90 -3.08 -7.69
C ILE A 95 5.54 -3.79 -6.50
N SER A 96 6.05 -5.02 -6.68
CA SER A 96 6.77 -5.71 -5.61
C SER A 96 8.01 -4.91 -5.19
N THR A 97 8.27 -4.82 -3.89
CA THR A 97 9.47 -4.14 -3.36
C THR A 97 10.74 -4.65 -4.02
N LEU A 98 10.86 -5.97 -4.25
CA LEU A 98 12.02 -6.57 -4.91
C LEU A 98 12.23 -6.05 -6.33
N PHE A 99 11.16 -5.84 -7.10
CA PHE A 99 11.26 -5.28 -8.43
C PHE A 99 11.62 -3.79 -8.38
N ILE A 100 10.95 -3.02 -7.50
CA ILE A 100 11.20 -1.59 -7.33
C ILE A 100 12.67 -1.35 -6.96
N LEU A 101 13.22 -2.10 -6.01
CA LEU A 101 14.62 -1.99 -5.58
C LEU A 101 15.64 -2.21 -6.70
N LYS A 102 15.30 -3.02 -7.71
CA LYS A 102 16.14 -3.24 -8.90
C LYS A 102 16.02 -2.10 -9.92
N SER A 103 15.00 -1.26 -9.77
CA SER A 103 14.59 -0.25 -10.75
C SER A 103 14.89 1.19 -10.30
N VAL A 104 15.27 1.39 -9.04
CA VAL A 104 15.59 2.71 -8.45
C VAL A 104 17.09 2.93 -8.30
N ASN A 105 17.51 4.20 -8.32
CA ASN A 105 18.91 4.57 -8.06
C ASN A 105 19.27 4.54 -6.56
N GLU A 106 18.31 4.91 -5.71
CA GLU A 106 18.48 4.97 -4.25
C GLU A 106 17.56 3.96 -3.59
N SER A 107 18.15 2.96 -2.91
CA SER A 107 17.38 1.91 -2.27
C SER A 107 16.39 2.44 -1.23
N SER A 108 16.73 3.51 -0.51
CA SER A 108 15.83 4.18 0.44
C SER A 108 14.54 4.66 -0.22
N ASN A 109 14.63 5.22 -1.42
CA ASN A 109 13.46 5.73 -2.14
C ASN A 109 12.61 4.56 -2.65
N GLY A 110 13.25 3.49 -3.13
CA GLY A 110 12.55 2.27 -3.52
C GLY A 110 11.82 1.60 -2.35
N LEU A 111 12.45 1.52 -1.17
CA LEU A 111 11.81 0.98 0.04
C LEU A 111 10.60 1.82 0.47
N LEU A 112 10.75 3.14 0.54
CA LEU A 112 9.67 4.04 0.93
C LEU A 112 8.53 4.04 -0.10
N TYR A 113 8.85 4.02 -1.40
CA TYR A 113 7.85 3.87 -2.44
C TYR A 113 7.10 2.54 -2.31
N GLY A 114 7.82 1.44 -2.06
CA GLY A 114 7.22 0.11 -1.78
C GLY A 114 6.25 0.17 -0.60
N SER A 115 6.63 0.82 0.50
CA SER A 115 5.75 1.02 1.65
C SER A 115 4.48 1.80 1.31
N ILE A 116 4.60 2.86 0.49
CA ILE A 116 3.44 3.66 0.06
C ILE A 116 2.52 2.84 -0.85
N ILE A 117 3.06 2.15 -1.86
CA ILE A 117 2.23 1.44 -2.83
C ILE A 117 1.57 0.19 -2.23
N ASN A 118 2.23 -0.52 -1.31
CA ASN A 118 1.61 -1.63 -0.56
C ASN A 118 0.45 -1.13 0.32
N THR A 119 0.62 0.05 0.93
CA THR A 119 -0.47 0.69 1.68
C THR A 119 -1.64 0.99 0.75
N VAL A 120 -1.39 1.58 -0.43
CA VAL A 120 -2.43 1.86 -1.44
C VAL A 120 -3.10 0.57 -1.91
N GLU A 121 -2.35 -0.50 -2.18
CA GLU A 121 -2.87 -1.80 -2.59
C GLU A 121 -3.87 -2.35 -1.56
N TYR A 122 -3.51 -2.32 -0.27
CA TYR A 122 -4.41 -2.70 0.81
C TYR A 122 -5.66 -1.83 0.85
N GLN A 123 -5.48 -0.50 0.82
CA GLN A 123 -6.57 0.47 0.89
C GLN A 123 -7.57 0.29 -0.26
N CYS A 124 -7.09 -0.16 -1.43
CA CYS A 124 -7.91 -0.43 -2.61
C CYS A 124 -8.42 -1.86 -2.73
N SER A 125 -8.00 -2.75 -1.82
CA SER A 125 -8.39 -4.15 -1.78
C SER A 125 -9.11 -4.45 -0.45
N GLY A 126 -8.47 -5.16 0.48
CA GLY A 126 -9.07 -5.57 1.75
C GLY A 126 -9.50 -4.41 2.66
N GLY A 127 -8.89 -3.23 2.51
CA GLY A 127 -9.20 -2.02 3.26
C GLY A 127 -10.34 -1.18 2.70
N PHE A 128 -10.74 -1.38 1.44
CA PHE A 128 -11.60 -0.42 0.73
C PHE A 128 -12.95 -0.20 1.41
N TYR A 129 -13.66 -1.27 1.74
CA TYR A 129 -14.98 -1.16 2.37
C TYR A 129 -14.92 -0.56 3.78
N ASN A 130 -13.88 -0.90 4.55
CA ASN A 130 -13.65 -0.30 5.87
C ASN A 130 -13.34 1.19 5.75
N GLY A 131 -12.52 1.56 4.76
CA GLY A 131 -12.14 2.93 4.46
C GLY A 131 -13.32 3.80 4.06
N ILE A 132 -14.11 3.37 3.08
CA ILE A 132 -15.26 4.14 2.58
C ILE A 132 -16.35 4.30 3.64
N ALA A 133 -16.64 3.25 4.40
CA ALA A 133 -17.66 3.30 5.45
C ALA A 133 -17.32 4.34 6.55
N GLN A 134 -16.03 4.59 6.78
CA GLN A 134 -15.53 5.49 7.82
C GLN A 134 -14.86 6.75 7.26
N TRP A 135 -15.02 7.05 5.96
CA TRP A 135 -14.18 8.03 5.26
C TRP A 135 -14.19 9.41 5.91
N ASN A 136 -15.36 9.91 6.32
CA ASN A 136 -15.48 11.22 6.97
C ASN A 136 -14.63 11.33 8.24
N CYS A 137 -14.47 10.23 9.00
CA CYS A 137 -13.61 10.21 10.18
C CYS A 137 -12.13 10.08 9.78
N LEU A 138 -11.81 9.22 8.81
CA LEU A 138 -10.45 9.02 8.31
C LEU A 138 -9.85 10.31 7.72
N LYS A 139 -10.65 11.09 6.98
CA LYS A 139 -10.27 12.43 6.49
C LYS A 139 -9.78 13.34 7.62
N ARG A 140 -10.40 13.27 8.80
CA ARG A 140 -9.97 14.08 9.96
C ARG A 140 -8.59 13.65 10.47
N ILE A 141 -8.28 12.35 10.40
CA ILE A 141 -6.96 11.84 10.76
C ILE A 141 -5.93 12.38 9.77
N PHE A 142 -6.14 12.21 8.46
CA PHE A 142 -5.23 12.73 7.45
C PHE A 142 -5.04 14.25 7.54
N LYS A 143 -6.10 14.99 7.89
CA LYS A 143 -6.04 16.45 8.01
C LYS A 143 -5.37 16.96 9.28
N TYR A 144 -5.62 16.32 10.42
CA TYR A 144 -5.27 16.89 11.73
C TYR A 144 -4.26 16.04 12.52
N LYS A 145 -4.00 14.81 12.09
CA LYS A 145 -3.16 13.83 12.79
C LYS A 145 -2.04 13.25 11.93
N TYR A 146 -1.86 13.74 10.70
CA TYR A 146 -0.77 13.28 9.83
C TYR A 146 0.61 13.38 10.51
N ASP A 147 0.91 14.51 11.15
CA ASP A 147 2.18 14.68 11.88
C ASP A 147 2.33 13.71 13.06
N ASP A 148 1.23 13.38 13.74
CA ASP A 148 1.21 12.39 14.83
C ASP A 148 1.47 10.98 14.28
N LEU A 149 0.87 10.62 13.13
CA LEU A 149 1.13 9.36 12.43
C LEU A 149 2.59 9.25 12.00
N MET A 150 3.14 10.32 11.41
CA MET A 150 4.55 10.37 11.01
C MET A 150 5.48 10.25 12.20
N LYS A 151 5.12 10.84 13.35
CA LYS A 151 5.89 10.72 14.59
C LYS A 151 5.95 9.29 15.12
N CYS A 152 4.88 8.50 15.00
CA CYS A 152 4.90 7.08 15.36
C CYS A 152 5.94 6.30 14.52
N LEU A 153 6.03 6.61 13.22
CA LEU A 153 7.00 6.00 12.31
C LEU A 153 8.43 6.47 12.62
N THR A 154 8.67 7.78 12.70
CA THR A 154 10.03 8.32 12.90
C THR A 154 10.61 7.90 14.24
N THR A 155 9.80 7.87 15.31
CA THR A 155 10.25 7.36 16.62
C THR A 155 10.71 5.91 16.55
N MET A 156 10.00 5.07 15.79
CA MET A 156 10.38 3.67 15.57
C MET A 156 11.70 3.57 14.81
N LEU A 157 11.85 4.33 13.72
CA LEU A 157 13.07 4.35 12.91
C LEU A 157 14.28 4.86 13.71
N ASP A 158 14.12 5.94 14.47
CA ASP A 158 15.17 6.50 15.33
C ASP A 158 15.65 5.48 16.37
N ASN A 159 14.71 4.78 17.01
CA ASN A 159 15.04 3.73 17.98
C ASN A 159 15.72 2.52 17.31
N TYR A 160 15.31 2.15 16.09
CA TYR A 160 15.93 1.08 15.32
C TYR A 160 17.39 1.42 14.97
N MET A 161 17.67 2.68 14.62
CA MET A 161 19.02 3.16 14.33
C MET A 161 19.94 3.13 15.56
N ILE A 162 19.38 3.25 16.77
CA ILE A 162 20.11 3.14 18.03
C ILE A 162 20.33 1.67 18.42
N ASN A 163 19.29 0.84 18.33
CA ASN A 163 19.34 -0.59 18.66
C ASN A 163 18.35 -1.40 17.82
N SER A 164 18.89 -2.18 16.87
CA SER A 164 18.10 -3.02 15.96
C SER A 164 17.72 -4.40 16.52
N THR A 165 18.20 -4.77 17.71
CA THR A 165 18.05 -6.13 18.27
C THR A 165 16.58 -6.52 18.48
N ASN A 166 15.72 -5.56 18.83
CA ASN A 166 14.30 -5.79 19.13
C ASN A 166 13.37 -5.16 18.09
N VAL A 167 13.73 -5.20 16.80
CA VAL A 167 12.96 -4.53 15.74
C VAL A 167 11.46 -4.87 15.72
N CYS A 168 11.08 -6.12 15.98
CA CYS A 168 9.66 -6.50 16.03
C CYS A 168 8.89 -5.83 17.18
N GLU A 169 9.55 -5.58 18.33
CA GLU A 169 8.95 -4.85 19.46
C GLU A 169 8.79 -3.36 19.13
N LEU A 170 9.78 -2.77 18.46
CA LEU A 170 9.72 -1.38 17.99
C LEU A 170 8.59 -1.18 16.98
N ILE A 171 8.46 -2.12 16.05
CA ILE A 171 7.37 -2.17 15.08
C ILE A 171 6.02 -2.26 15.79
N LYS A 172 5.85 -3.21 16.72
CA LYS A 172 4.59 -3.37 17.47
C LYS A 172 4.21 -2.10 18.21
N THR A 173 5.18 -1.46 18.85
CA THR A 173 4.98 -0.17 19.52
C THR A 173 4.53 0.93 18.55
N SER A 174 5.06 0.92 17.33
CA SER A 174 4.65 1.86 16.27
C SER A 174 3.23 1.56 15.78
N ILE A 175 2.88 0.30 15.54
CA ILE A 175 1.50 -0.14 15.22
C ILE A 175 0.53 0.32 16.32
N ASP A 176 0.86 0.10 17.59
CA ASP A 176 0.02 0.51 18.73
C ASP A 176 -0.16 2.04 18.78
N CYS A 177 0.91 2.80 18.50
CA CYS A 177 0.89 4.26 18.40
C CYS A 177 -0.05 4.74 17.28
N GLN A 178 0.07 4.17 16.08
CA GLN A 178 -0.78 4.48 14.92
C GLN A 178 -2.24 4.14 15.25
N THR A 179 -2.49 2.89 15.68
CA THR A 179 -3.82 2.37 16.02
C THR A 179 -4.52 3.22 17.07
N LYS A 180 -3.77 3.69 18.09
CA LYS A 180 -4.30 4.61 19.10
C LYS A 180 -4.82 5.91 18.48
N ILE A 181 -4.12 6.50 17.52
CA ILE A 181 -4.57 7.74 16.85
C ILE A 181 -5.90 7.51 16.14
N TYR A 182 -6.04 6.40 15.40
CA TYR A 182 -7.30 6.07 14.72
C TYR A 182 -8.43 5.87 15.73
N ARG A 183 -8.17 5.11 16.80
CA ARG A 183 -9.15 4.89 17.87
C ARG A 183 -9.58 6.18 18.58
N ASP A 184 -8.64 7.08 18.86
CA ASP A 184 -8.93 8.34 19.54
C ASP A 184 -9.79 9.29 18.68
N VAL A 185 -9.66 9.24 17.35
CA VAL A 185 -10.37 10.15 16.42
C VAL A 185 -11.70 9.58 15.93
N CYS A 186 -11.72 8.29 15.61
CA CYS A 186 -12.83 7.60 14.97
C CYS A 186 -13.61 6.66 15.91
N GLY A 187 -13.08 6.36 17.10
CA GLY A 187 -13.62 5.32 17.98
C GLY A 187 -13.04 3.94 17.69
N ASP A 188 -13.40 2.95 18.49
CA ASP A 188 -12.89 1.58 18.39
C ASP A 188 -13.70 0.75 17.38
N ASN A 189 -13.52 1.04 16.08
CA ASN A 189 -14.31 0.46 14.99
C ASN A 189 -13.44 0.11 13.76
N GLN A 190 -14.07 -0.10 12.59
CA GLN A 190 -13.38 -0.46 11.35
C GLN A 190 -12.31 0.56 10.90
N ALA A 191 -12.39 1.83 11.33
CA ALA A 191 -11.35 2.82 11.05
C ALA A 191 -10.05 2.48 11.79
N THR A 192 -10.13 1.94 13.00
CA THR A 192 -8.97 1.50 13.79
C THR A 192 -8.29 0.31 13.14
N TYR A 193 -9.07 -0.68 12.69
CA TYR A 193 -8.55 -1.79 11.88
C TYR A 193 -7.90 -1.29 10.59
N TYR A 194 -8.57 -0.38 9.86
CA TYR A 194 -8.04 0.21 8.63
C TYR A 194 -6.69 0.91 8.85
N GLY A 195 -6.56 1.67 9.93
CA GLY A 195 -5.32 2.35 10.29
C GLY A 195 -4.20 1.39 10.68
N CYS A 196 -4.53 0.36 11.48
CA CYS A 196 -3.60 -0.69 11.86
C CYS A 196 -3.05 -1.39 10.62
N GLU A 197 -3.94 -1.91 9.76
CA GLU A 197 -3.48 -2.64 8.57
C GLU A 197 -2.82 -1.75 7.53
N SER A 198 -3.27 -0.50 7.35
CA SER A 198 -2.56 0.43 6.46
C SER A 198 -1.09 0.58 6.89
N PHE A 199 -0.82 0.66 8.19
CA PHE A 199 0.55 0.74 8.67
C PHE A 199 1.28 -0.62 8.64
N ASN A 200 0.60 -1.73 8.94
CA ASN A 200 1.20 -3.06 8.80
C ASN A 200 1.67 -3.31 7.35
N GLN A 201 0.84 -3.00 6.36
CA GLN A 201 1.17 -3.12 4.94
C GLN A 201 2.31 -2.17 4.51
N PHE A 202 2.42 -1.00 5.17
CA PHE A 202 3.55 -0.09 4.99
C PHE A 202 4.89 -0.72 5.42
N ILE A 203 4.92 -1.52 6.49
CA ILE A 203 6.17 -2.04 7.08
C ILE A 203 6.47 -3.51 6.79
N GLU A 204 5.47 -4.32 6.43
CA GLU A 204 5.57 -5.78 6.35
C GLU A 204 6.72 -6.22 5.44
N HIS A 205 6.85 -5.58 4.27
CA HIS A 205 7.90 -5.91 3.30
C HIS A 205 9.32 -5.56 3.77
N LEU A 206 9.45 -4.63 4.74
CA LEU A 206 10.74 -4.23 5.31
C LEU A 206 11.22 -5.24 6.35
N TRP A 207 10.29 -5.80 7.13
CA TRP A 207 10.58 -6.72 8.22
C TRP A 207 9.57 -7.89 8.25
N PRO A 208 9.54 -8.74 7.21
CA PRO A 208 8.52 -9.79 7.06
C PRO A 208 8.65 -10.92 8.10
N MET A 209 9.73 -10.95 8.87
CA MET A 209 9.90 -11.88 9.98
C MET A 209 9.11 -11.51 11.23
N CYS A 210 8.62 -10.27 11.32
CA CYS A 210 7.89 -9.81 12.48
C CYS A 210 6.40 -10.11 12.31
N ASP A 211 5.90 -11.07 13.09
CA ASP A 211 4.48 -11.41 13.15
C ASP A 211 3.72 -10.35 13.95
N ASN A 212 3.31 -9.29 13.27
CA ASN A 212 2.47 -8.25 13.85
C ASN A 212 1.11 -8.33 13.17
N THR A 213 0.10 -8.74 13.93
CA THR A 213 -1.24 -8.93 13.39
C THR A 213 -2.15 -7.79 13.81
N CYS A 214 -2.80 -7.18 12.83
CA CYS A 214 -3.98 -6.36 13.06
C CYS A 214 -5.18 -7.30 12.96
N ASN A 215 -5.74 -7.71 14.09
CA ASN A 215 -6.89 -8.62 14.08
C ASN A 215 -8.19 -7.83 13.98
N ILE A 216 -8.95 -8.01 12.88
CA ILE A 216 -10.23 -7.34 12.68
C ILE A 216 -11.25 -7.60 13.81
N PHE A 217 -11.14 -8.75 14.50
CA PHE A 217 -12.01 -9.11 15.61
C PHE A 217 -11.74 -8.32 16.89
N ASP A 218 -10.60 -7.63 16.97
CA ASP A 218 -10.26 -6.79 18.12
C ASP A 218 -11.00 -5.43 18.07
N PHE A 219 -11.67 -5.11 16.95
CA PHE A 219 -12.25 -3.78 16.67
C PHE A 219 -13.77 -3.81 16.40
N GLN A 220 -14.49 -4.69 17.11
CA GLN A 220 -15.94 -4.85 16.98
C GLN A 220 -16.72 -3.99 17.98
N TYR A 221 -17.09 -2.75 17.59
CA TYR A 221 -18.27 -2.04 18.14
C TYR A 221 -18.94 -1.16 17.09
#